data_AF-A0A4R5WCF7-F1
#
_entry.id   AF-A0A4R5WCF7-F1
#
_cell.length_a   1.000
_cell.length_b   1.000
_cell.length_c   1.000
_cell.angle_alpha   90.00
_cell.angle_beta   90.00
_cell.angle_gamma   90.00
#
_symmetry.space_group_name_H-M   'P 1'
#
loop_
_entity.id
_entity.type
_entity.pdbx_description
1 polymer ?
#
loop_
_entity_poly.entity_id
_entity_poly.type
_entity_poly.pdbx_seq_one_letter_code
_entity_poly.pdbx_strand_id
1 'polypeptide(L)'
;MDDTFTRLIKALDAPVGRYKMLDAYWYGRQPLAFIAPEQRKALGDRMGRLVANIPRLTVLSIADRLKVQSFDGVDISQEWEANDMPQHSGTLFKEALLLGAAYVLVSTNPDGSPRITVESAKQVTVERDPATRQVTSALKRWETRTTTEATLFLPDRIVRFTANGKGATASAFKQVDEWSNPLGVVPIVPVVNSDRLLDVDGVSEIWDLIPLCDLANKLLCDMAVTSEMTGMPRRWITGMTLGERIVTNADGTPVLDANGLPVREPVNPISEDTYKMAVAASSDARFGQWEAASMAGYESGMRVVMASIGAISSLPPAYLNMTNSQPTSADAVRAQESSLTAKVEAKELAFGPGLEQVAALVVAIRDGVDPASVTARVTWADAASRSVAQEADAAVKLFQAGVLACSTTQRRLGMSDDEIAADRAARRAEALDAQGVTLLTPKPADPATAPASPETAAAA
;
A
#
# COMPACT_ATOMS: atom_id res chain seq x y z
N MET A 1 -3.02 21.13 -35.72
CA MET A 1 -3.07 20.42 -34.43
C MET A 1 -1.81 20.81 -33.67
N ASP A 2 -1.93 21.24 -32.43
CA ASP A 2 -0.80 21.71 -31.63
C ASP A 2 0.26 20.59 -31.51
N ASP A 3 1.52 20.90 -31.80
CA ASP A 3 2.63 19.93 -31.72
C ASP A 3 2.81 19.39 -30.30
N THR A 4 2.60 20.27 -29.31
CA THR A 4 2.64 19.95 -27.87
C THR A 4 1.60 18.89 -27.51
N PHE A 5 0.36 19.08 -27.99
CA PHE A 5 -0.74 18.12 -27.76
C PHE A 5 -0.39 16.73 -28.30
N THR A 6 0.12 16.67 -29.53
CA THR A 6 0.46 15.40 -30.19
C THR A 6 1.55 14.65 -29.44
N ARG A 7 2.55 15.38 -28.94
CA ARG A 7 3.65 14.80 -28.16
C ARG A 7 3.20 14.29 -26.79
N LEU A 8 2.38 15.06 -26.07
CA LEU A 8 1.85 14.63 -24.78
C LEU A 8 0.89 13.44 -24.90
N ILE A 9 0.03 13.37 -25.92
CA ILE A 9 -0.82 12.19 -26.16
C ILE A 9 0.04 10.93 -26.32
N LYS A 10 1.12 11.02 -27.12
CA LYS A 10 2.05 9.90 -27.30
C LYS A 10 2.76 9.52 -26.01
N ALA A 11 3.19 10.52 -25.23
CA ALA A 11 3.83 10.29 -23.93
C ALA A 11 2.88 9.59 -22.94
N LEU A 12 1.58 9.97 -22.94
CA LEU A 12 0.56 9.32 -22.12
C LEU A 12 0.32 7.86 -22.51
N ASP A 13 0.37 7.54 -23.81
CA ASP A 13 0.12 6.18 -24.30
C ASP A 13 1.33 5.24 -24.15
N ALA A 14 2.55 5.77 -24.14
CA ALA A 14 3.78 4.98 -24.05
C ALA A 14 3.83 4.01 -22.85
N PRO A 15 3.50 4.40 -21.60
CA PRO A 15 3.57 3.50 -20.45
C PRO A 15 2.31 2.63 -20.23
N VAL A 16 1.32 2.65 -21.11
CA VAL A 16 0.04 1.91 -20.90
C VAL A 16 0.26 0.41 -20.68
N GLY A 17 1.20 -0.21 -21.38
CA GLY A 17 1.57 -1.61 -21.17
C GLY A 17 2.12 -1.87 -19.76
N ARG A 18 3.03 -0.99 -19.29
CA ARG A 18 3.59 -1.04 -17.94
C ARG A 18 2.50 -0.91 -16.88
N TYR A 19 1.60 0.06 -17.02
CA TYR A 19 0.51 0.28 -16.06
C TYR A 19 -0.47 -0.89 -15.98
N LYS A 20 -0.85 -1.48 -17.13
CA LYS A 20 -1.71 -2.68 -17.14
C LYS A 20 -1.06 -3.86 -16.43
N MET A 21 0.25 -4.02 -16.56
CA MET A 21 0.99 -5.06 -15.84
C MET A 21 0.95 -4.79 -14.33
N LEU A 22 1.31 -3.58 -13.90
CA LEU A 22 1.32 -3.20 -12.47
C LEU A 22 -0.07 -3.36 -11.81
N ASP A 23 -1.15 -2.99 -12.52
CA ASP A 23 -2.52 -3.23 -12.06
C ASP A 23 -2.81 -4.71 -11.83
N ALA A 24 -2.33 -5.59 -12.72
CA ALA A 24 -2.52 -7.03 -12.57
C ALA A 24 -1.90 -7.51 -11.25
N TYR A 25 -0.69 -7.05 -10.91
CA TYR A 25 -0.05 -7.38 -9.63
C TYR A 25 -0.78 -6.78 -8.43
N TRP A 26 -1.25 -5.53 -8.53
CA TRP A 26 -2.03 -4.89 -7.46
C TRP A 26 -3.30 -5.67 -7.10
N TYR A 27 -4.03 -6.15 -8.11
CA TYR A 27 -5.27 -6.90 -7.91
C TYR A 27 -5.06 -8.40 -7.69
N GLY A 28 -3.81 -8.91 -7.70
CA GLY A 28 -3.55 -10.35 -7.57
C GLY A 28 -3.99 -11.16 -8.79
N ARG A 29 -3.97 -10.56 -9.98
CA ARG A 29 -4.40 -11.11 -11.27
C ARG A 29 -3.23 -11.36 -12.23
N GLN A 30 -2.00 -11.34 -11.72
CA GLN A 30 -0.81 -11.59 -12.51
C GLN A 30 -0.80 -13.01 -13.09
N PRO A 31 -0.19 -13.22 -14.27
CA PRO A 31 -0.03 -14.55 -14.82
C PRO A 31 0.93 -15.39 -13.96
N LEU A 32 0.72 -16.70 -13.90
CA LEU A 32 1.63 -17.63 -13.25
C LEU A 32 2.88 -17.83 -14.13
N ALA A 33 3.86 -16.95 -14.00
CA ALA A 33 5.00 -16.80 -14.92
C ALA A 33 5.84 -18.07 -15.09
N PHE A 34 6.06 -18.83 -14.02
CA PHE A 34 6.95 -20.00 -14.01
C PHE A 34 6.25 -21.34 -14.30
N ILE A 35 4.95 -21.35 -14.62
CA ILE A 35 4.25 -22.58 -15.01
C ILE A 35 4.49 -22.87 -16.49
N ALA A 36 4.93 -24.10 -16.80
CA ALA A 36 5.13 -24.57 -18.16
C ALA A 36 3.82 -24.45 -18.99
N PRO A 37 3.86 -24.02 -20.27
CA PRO A 37 2.65 -23.82 -21.08
C PRO A 37 1.74 -25.05 -21.17
N GLU A 38 2.33 -26.25 -21.23
CA GLU A 38 1.60 -27.51 -21.27
C GLU A 38 0.83 -27.77 -19.97
N GLN A 39 1.46 -27.53 -18.82
CA GLN A 39 0.82 -27.64 -17.52
C GLN A 39 -0.26 -26.58 -17.33
N ARG A 40 -0.03 -25.36 -17.82
CA ARG A 40 -1.06 -24.30 -17.81
C ARG A 40 -2.30 -24.72 -18.59
N LYS A 41 -2.13 -25.35 -19.76
CA LYS A 41 -3.24 -25.89 -20.56
C LYS A 41 -3.98 -27.02 -19.83
N ALA A 42 -3.24 -27.90 -19.14
CA ALA A 42 -3.81 -29.01 -18.39
C ALA A 42 -4.56 -28.56 -17.12
N LEU A 43 -4.03 -27.54 -16.43
CA LEU A 43 -4.63 -26.95 -15.23
C LEU A 43 -5.84 -26.05 -15.57
N GLY A 44 -5.88 -25.47 -16.77
CA GLY A 44 -6.93 -24.53 -17.18
C GLY A 44 -7.09 -23.41 -16.15
N ASP A 45 -8.34 -23.12 -15.77
CA ASP A 45 -8.66 -22.09 -14.76
C ASP A 45 -8.63 -22.62 -13.31
N ARG A 46 -8.34 -23.91 -13.08
CA ARG A 46 -8.45 -24.55 -11.75
C ARG A 46 -7.51 -23.95 -10.70
N MET A 47 -6.41 -23.31 -11.12
CA MET A 47 -5.43 -22.68 -10.22
C MET A 47 -5.26 -21.17 -10.44
N GLY A 48 -6.12 -20.52 -11.23
CA GLY A 48 -5.95 -19.12 -11.64
C GLY A 48 -6.04 -18.07 -10.52
N ARG A 49 -6.33 -18.45 -9.27
CA ARG A 49 -6.53 -17.53 -8.13
C ARG A 49 -5.60 -17.74 -6.94
N LEU A 50 -4.65 -18.68 -6.99
CA LEU A 50 -3.73 -18.89 -5.86
C LEU A 50 -2.57 -17.89 -5.94
N VAL A 51 -2.77 -16.70 -5.36
CA VAL A 51 -1.79 -15.60 -5.37
C VAL A 51 -1.62 -15.02 -3.97
N ALA A 52 -0.39 -14.94 -3.49
CA ALA A 52 -0.03 -14.13 -2.32
C ALA A 52 0.15 -12.67 -2.76
N ASN A 53 -0.76 -11.77 -2.38
CA ASN A 53 -0.75 -10.38 -2.82
C ASN A 53 0.20 -9.48 -1.99
N ILE A 54 1.49 -9.85 -2.00
CA ILE A 54 2.59 -9.09 -1.42
C ILE A 54 2.78 -7.71 -2.09
N PRO A 55 2.62 -7.54 -3.43
CA PRO A 55 2.74 -6.23 -4.06
C PRO A 55 1.81 -5.18 -3.43
N ARG A 56 0.54 -5.53 -3.21
CA ARG A 56 -0.42 -4.64 -2.56
C ARG A 56 -0.05 -4.36 -1.11
N LEU A 57 0.39 -5.37 -0.35
CA LEU A 57 0.85 -5.20 1.02
C LEU A 57 2.03 -4.21 1.11
N THR A 58 2.99 -4.30 0.17
CA THR A 58 4.17 -3.43 0.13
C THR A 58 3.77 -1.97 -0.02
N VAL A 59 2.95 -1.65 -1.03
CA VAL A 59 2.50 -0.30 -1.30
C VAL A 59 1.64 0.25 -0.15
N LEU A 60 0.71 -0.55 0.39
CA LEU A 60 -0.13 -0.12 1.52
C LEU A 60 0.70 0.16 2.77
N SER A 61 1.72 -0.67 3.06
CA SER A 61 2.57 -0.49 4.24
C SER A 61 3.32 0.85 4.23
N ILE A 62 3.71 1.34 3.05
CA ILE A 62 4.32 2.66 2.90
C ILE A 62 3.23 3.75 2.93
N ALA A 63 2.19 3.60 2.11
CA ALA A 63 1.16 4.62 1.93
C ALA A 63 0.36 4.94 3.20
N ASP A 64 0.07 3.94 4.04
CA ASP A 64 -0.73 4.15 5.25
C ASP A 64 0.03 4.95 6.34
N ARG A 65 1.36 5.09 6.20
CA ARG A 65 2.22 5.91 7.07
C ARG A 65 2.40 7.34 6.54
N LEU A 66 2.21 7.56 5.23
CA LEU A 66 2.27 8.88 4.61
C LEU A 66 1.01 9.68 4.96
N LYS A 67 1.12 10.57 5.95
CA LYS A 67 0.00 11.41 6.41
C LYS A 67 0.43 12.87 6.48
N VAL A 68 -0.25 13.70 5.71
CA VAL A 68 -0.10 15.15 5.77
C VAL A 68 -0.84 15.67 7.01
N GLN A 69 -0.15 16.44 7.86
CA GLN A 69 -0.76 17.08 9.04
C GLN A 69 -1.18 18.52 8.74
N SER A 70 -0.25 19.32 8.23
CA SER A 70 -0.47 20.75 8.00
C SER A 70 0.48 21.27 6.93
N PHE A 71 0.29 22.53 6.57
CA PHE A 71 1.22 23.31 5.77
C PHE A 71 1.70 24.50 6.61
N ASP A 72 3.00 24.62 6.79
CA ASP A 72 3.61 25.76 7.46
C ASP A 72 3.78 26.90 6.42
N GLY A 73 3.58 28.15 6.86
CA GLY A 73 3.67 29.34 6.01
C GLY A 73 2.38 29.72 5.28
N VAL A 74 1.42 28.80 5.18
CA VAL A 74 0.09 29.04 4.59
C VAL A 74 -0.97 28.29 5.37
N ASP A 75 -2.16 28.86 5.53
CA ASP A 75 -3.32 28.13 6.04
C ASP A 75 -4.25 27.80 4.88
N ILE A 76 -4.35 26.51 4.54
CA ILE A 76 -5.26 25.97 3.52
C ILE A 76 -6.14 24.85 4.07
N SER A 77 -6.27 24.77 5.40
CA SER A 77 -6.97 23.68 6.09
C SER A 77 -8.41 23.54 5.61
N GLN A 78 -9.12 24.67 5.47
CA GLN A 78 -10.50 24.70 4.99
C GLN A 78 -10.62 24.19 3.55
N GLU A 79 -9.75 24.61 2.63
CA GLU A 79 -9.77 24.16 1.23
C GLU A 79 -9.35 22.70 1.10
N TRP A 80 -8.40 22.26 1.93
CA TRP A 80 -7.95 20.88 1.98
C TRP A 80 -9.08 19.95 2.43
N GLU A 81 -9.82 20.31 3.46
CA GLU A 81 -11.00 19.56 3.91
C GLU A 81 -12.16 19.63 2.92
N ALA A 82 -12.46 20.81 2.36
CA ALA A 82 -13.56 20.99 1.41
C ALA A 82 -13.39 20.17 0.11
N ASN A 83 -12.16 19.77 -0.21
CA ASN A 83 -11.83 18.93 -1.36
C ASN A 83 -11.58 17.45 -0.97
N ASP A 84 -11.93 17.03 0.24
CA ASP A 84 -11.73 15.65 0.75
C ASP A 84 -10.26 15.17 0.62
N MET A 85 -9.30 16.10 0.72
CA MET A 85 -7.89 15.77 0.54
C MET A 85 -7.30 14.85 1.62
N PRO A 86 -7.78 14.81 2.88
CA PRO A 86 -7.36 13.78 3.82
C PRO A 86 -7.58 12.34 3.30
N GLN A 87 -8.65 12.11 2.54
CA GLN A 87 -8.96 10.81 1.93
C GLN A 87 -8.24 10.64 0.59
N HIS A 88 -8.24 11.67 -0.25
CA HIS A 88 -7.67 11.60 -1.59
C HIS A 88 -6.14 11.56 -1.61
N SER A 89 -5.45 12.19 -0.66
CA SER A 89 -3.99 12.12 -0.50
C SER A 89 -3.50 10.68 -0.27
N GLY A 90 -4.21 9.90 0.53
CA GLY A 90 -3.91 8.48 0.71
C GLY A 90 -4.03 7.67 -0.60
N THR A 91 -4.94 8.06 -1.49
CA THR A 91 -5.08 7.44 -2.83
C THR A 91 -3.99 7.91 -3.78
N LEU A 92 -3.65 9.21 -3.73
CA LEU A 92 -2.55 9.82 -4.49
C LEU A 92 -1.22 9.10 -4.22
N PHE A 93 -0.88 8.87 -2.94
CA PHE A 93 0.36 8.18 -2.58
C PHE A 93 0.36 6.71 -3.04
N LYS A 94 -0.78 6.00 -2.92
CA LYS A 94 -0.92 4.63 -3.42
C LYS A 94 -0.68 4.54 -4.93
N GLU A 95 -1.27 5.46 -5.69
CA GLU A 95 -1.06 5.56 -7.15
C GLU A 95 0.40 5.90 -7.48
N ALA A 96 1.01 6.88 -6.79
CA ALA A 96 2.40 7.27 -7.02
C ALA A 96 3.39 6.12 -6.73
N LEU A 97 3.18 5.38 -5.63
CA LEU A 97 4.00 4.23 -5.26
C LEU A 97 3.78 3.02 -6.20
N LEU A 98 2.55 2.82 -6.70
CA LEU A 98 2.23 1.71 -7.60
C LEU A 98 2.67 1.98 -9.04
N LEU A 99 2.32 3.14 -9.62
CA LEU A 99 2.56 3.45 -11.04
C LEU A 99 3.88 4.20 -11.27
N GLY A 100 4.48 4.77 -10.23
CA GLY A 100 5.66 5.63 -10.29
C GLY A 100 5.32 7.12 -10.22
N ALA A 101 4.11 7.51 -10.60
CA ALA A 101 3.65 8.88 -10.49
C ALA A 101 2.14 8.95 -10.27
N ALA A 102 1.70 10.01 -9.62
CA ALA A 102 0.33 10.47 -9.60
C ALA A 102 0.33 12.00 -9.69
N TYR A 103 -0.83 12.60 -9.95
CA TYR A 103 -0.92 14.02 -10.25
C TYR A 103 -2.00 14.69 -9.41
N VAL A 104 -1.82 15.97 -9.13
CA VAL A 104 -2.82 16.81 -8.49
C VAL A 104 -3.15 17.96 -9.43
N LEU A 105 -4.41 18.10 -9.80
CA LEU A 105 -4.92 19.23 -10.57
C LEU A 105 -5.56 20.24 -9.61
N VAL A 106 -5.10 21.49 -9.68
CA VAL A 106 -5.65 22.60 -8.89
C VAL A 106 -6.37 23.55 -9.85
N SER A 107 -7.69 23.55 -9.78
CA SER A 107 -8.57 24.30 -10.68
C SER A 107 -9.49 25.22 -9.88
N THR A 108 -10.28 26.05 -10.55
CA THR A 108 -11.22 26.96 -9.90
C THR A 108 -12.65 26.43 -10.06
N ASN A 109 -13.41 26.41 -8.97
CA ASN A 109 -14.84 26.15 -9.00
C ASN A 109 -15.62 27.32 -9.65
N PRO A 110 -16.87 27.12 -10.08
CA PRO A 110 -17.70 28.19 -10.62
C PRO A 110 -17.91 29.39 -9.67
N ASP A 111 -17.78 29.17 -8.36
CA ASP A 111 -17.89 30.20 -7.32
C ASP A 111 -16.56 30.92 -7.02
N GLY A 112 -15.47 30.55 -7.71
CA GLY A 112 -14.14 31.11 -7.51
C GLY A 112 -13.29 30.36 -6.47
N SER A 113 -13.85 29.39 -5.75
CA SER A 113 -13.10 28.64 -4.73
C SER A 113 -12.09 27.67 -5.36
N PRO A 114 -10.96 27.36 -4.68
CA PRO A 114 -10.01 26.36 -5.17
C PRO A 114 -10.61 24.95 -5.16
N ARG A 115 -10.41 24.23 -6.27
CA ARG A 115 -10.81 22.84 -6.47
C ARG A 115 -9.58 21.97 -6.70
N ILE A 116 -9.37 21.01 -5.82
CA ILE A 116 -8.24 20.09 -5.85
C ILE A 116 -8.74 18.71 -6.28
N THR A 117 -8.15 18.12 -7.31
CA THR A 117 -8.45 16.72 -7.70
C THR A 117 -7.18 15.91 -7.87
N VAL A 118 -7.21 14.67 -7.37
CA VAL A 118 -6.15 13.69 -7.59
C VAL A 118 -6.40 12.93 -8.88
N GLU A 119 -5.36 12.76 -9.68
CA GLU A 119 -5.44 12.21 -11.02
C GLU A 119 -4.41 11.09 -11.21
N SER A 120 -4.83 10.00 -11.85
CA SER A 120 -3.96 8.86 -12.13
C SER A 120 -3.01 9.15 -13.30
N ALA A 121 -1.81 8.58 -13.26
CA ALA A 121 -0.85 8.62 -14.37
C ALA A 121 -1.33 7.93 -15.67
N LYS A 122 -2.47 7.23 -15.62
CA LYS A 122 -3.15 6.69 -16.81
C LYS A 122 -3.94 7.74 -17.58
N GLN A 123 -4.26 8.86 -16.93
CA GLN A 123 -5.07 9.93 -17.49
C GLN A 123 -4.27 11.22 -17.68
N VAL A 124 -3.26 11.45 -16.84
CA VAL A 124 -2.46 12.67 -16.86
C VAL A 124 -1.01 12.39 -17.21
N THR A 125 -0.43 13.27 -18.03
CA THR A 125 1.01 13.34 -18.29
C THR A 125 1.45 14.80 -18.25
N VAL A 126 2.70 15.03 -17.90
CA VAL A 126 3.33 16.35 -17.86
C VAL A 126 4.60 16.33 -18.67
N GLU A 127 4.92 17.48 -19.26
CA GLU A 127 6.25 17.76 -19.74
C GLU A 127 6.98 18.64 -18.73
N ARG A 128 8.26 18.33 -18.53
CA ARG A 128 9.16 19.14 -17.72
C ARG A 128 10.29 19.70 -18.56
N ASP A 129 10.68 20.92 -18.26
CA ASP A 129 11.90 21.51 -18.81
C ASP A 129 13.12 20.74 -18.28
N PRO A 130 14.02 20.22 -19.15
CA PRO A 130 15.20 19.47 -18.71
C PRO A 130 16.18 20.27 -17.85
N ALA A 131 16.21 21.61 -17.98
CA ALA A 131 17.11 22.48 -17.22
C ALA A 131 16.54 22.84 -15.85
N THR A 132 15.28 23.28 -15.79
CA THR A 132 14.65 23.76 -14.56
C THR A 132 13.85 22.69 -13.82
N ARG A 133 13.52 21.58 -14.50
CA ARG A 133 12.60 20.51 -14.05
C ARG A 133 11.17 20.98 -13.76
N GLN A 134 10.85 22.23 -14.07
CA GLN A 134 9.51 22.78 -13.91
C GLN A 134 8.57 22.22 -14.99
N VAL A 135 7.29 22.09 -14.64
CA VAL A 135 6.25 21.64 -15.57
C VAL A 135 5.96 22.75 -16.58
N THR A 136 6.17 22.48 -17.86
CA THR A 136 5.94 23.44 -18.95
C THR A 136 4.59 23.25 -19.62
N SER A 137 4.11 22.01 -19.68
CA SER A 137 2.81 21.67 -20.25
C SER A 137 2.27 20.40 -19.61
N ALA A 138 0.95 20.24 -19.57
CA ALA A 138 0.32 19.03 -19.06
C ALA A 138 -0.91 18.66 -19.87
N LEU A 139 -1.21 17.37 -19.94
CA LEU A 139 -2.37 16.85 -20.64
C LEU A 139 -3.15 15.94 -19.71
N LYS A 140 -4.47 16.15 -19.64
CA LYS A 140 -5.42 15.22 -19.02
C LYS A 140 -6.33 14.63 -20.09
N ARG A 141 -6.43 13.31 -20.17
CA ARG A 141 -7.35 12.56 -21.06
C ARG A 141 -8.28 11.69 -20.23
N TRP A 142 -9.57 11.72 -20.56
CA TRP A 142 -10.56 10.82 -19.99
C TRP A 142 -11.57 10.36 -21.03
N GLU A 143 -12.16 9.21 -20.79
CA GLU A 143 -13.20 8.66 -21.66
C GLU A 143 -14.58 8.89 -21.04
N THR A 144 -15.53 9.31 -21.87
CA THR A 144 -16.95 9.29 -21.53
C THR A 144 -17.59 8.00 -22.07
N ARG A 145 -18.92 7.91 -22.00
CA ARG A 145 -19.64 6.78 -22.59
C ARG A 145 -19.44 6.70 -24.12
N THR A 146 -19.24 7.84 -24.79
CA THR A 146 -19.29 7.95 -26.26
C THR A 146 -18.13 8.72 -26.89
N THR A 147 -17.38 9.49 -26.11
CA THR A 147 -16.28 10.35 -26.59
C THR A 147 -15.02 10.13 -25.76
N THR A 148 -13.88 10.53 -26.34
CA THR A 148 -12.64 10.73 -25.61
C THR A 148 -12.40 12.23 -25.50
N GLU A 149 -12.26 12.73 -24.29
CA GLU A 149 -11.99 14.14 -24.00
C GLU A 149 -10.53 14.30 -23.59
N ALA A 150 -9.93 15.41 -23.98
CA ALA A 150 -8.60 15.78 -23.53
C ALA A 150 -8.51 17.28 -23.25
N THR A 151 -7.73 17.67 -22.26
CA THR A 151 -7.46 19.07 -21.93
C THR A 151 -5.96 19.27 -21.83
N LEU A 152 -5.45 20.17 -22.66
CA LEU A 152 -4.07 20.64 -22.65
C LEU A 152 -3.99 21.88 -21.74
N PHE A 153 -3.11 21.82 -20.75
CA PHE A 153 -2.82 22.90 -19.84
C PHE A 153 -1.46 23.50 -20.19
N LEU A 154 -1.46 24.77 -20.57
CA LEU A 154 -0.27 25.59 -20.81
C LEU A 154 -0.24 26.74 -19.79
N PRO A 155 0.92 27.40 -19.58
CA PRO A 155 1.03 28.51 -18.65
C PRO A 155 0.11 29.69 -19.00
N ASP A 156 -0.11 29.94 -20.30
CA ASP A 156 -0.88 31.08 -20.84
C ASP A 156 -2.33 30.73 -21.18
N ARG A 157 -2.62 29.47 -21.53
CA ARG A 157 -3.95 29.05 -22.00
C ARG A 157 -4.27 27.59 -21.68
N ILE A 158 -5.56 27.27 -21.68
CA ILE A 158 -6.08 25.91 -21.52
C ILE A 158 -6.92 25.60 -22.76
N VAL A 159 -6.65 24.46 -23.39
CA VAL A 159 -7.27 24.07 -24.66
C VAL A 159 -7.96 22.72 -24.50
N ARG A 160 -9.25 22.66 -24.82
CA ARG A 160 -10.05 21.43 -24.75
C ARG A 160 -10.22 20.80 -26.12
N PHE A 161 -10.04 19.49 -26.15
CA PHE A 161 -10.20 18.65 -27.33
C PHE A 161 -11.23 17.54 -27.08
N THR A 162 -11.97 17.16 -28.13
CA THR A 162 -12.85 16.00 -28.12
C THR A 162 -12.58 15.11 -29.34
N ALA A 163 -12.75 13.81 -29.17
CA ALA A 163 -12.74 12.83 -30.24
C ALA A 163 -13.97 11.92 -30.12
N ASN A 164 -14.55 11.56 -31.28
CA ASN A 164 -15.65 10.62 -31.32
C ASN A 164 -15.13 9.19 -31.11
N GLY A 165 -15.72 8.46 -30.16
CA GLY A 165 -15.30 7.09 -29.82
C GLY A 165 -14.29 7.03 -28.67
N LYS A 166 -14.07 5.80 -28.19
CA LYS A 166 -13.09 5.47 -27.14
C LYS A 166 -11.74 5.10 -27.74
N GLY A 167 -10.65 5.29 -26.99
CA GLY A 167 -9.30 4.97 -27.46
C GLY A 167 -8.86 5.77 -28.68
N ALA A 168 -9.32 7.02 -28.81
CA ALA A 168 -9.01 7.86 -29.96
C ALA A 168 -7.50 8.13 -30.09
N THR A 169 -6.97 8.03 -31.31
CA THR A 169 -5.59 8.42 -31.62
C THR A 169 -5.45 9.95 -31.66
N ALA A 170 -4.22 10.46 -31.54
CA ALA A 170 -3.95 11.90 -31.56
C ALA A 170 -4.64 12.64 -32.72
N SER A 171 -4.66 12.07 -33.93
CA SER A 171 -5.26 12.69 -35.12
C SER A 171 -6.79 12.79 -35.10
N ALA A 172 -7.47 12.05 -34.24
CA ALA A 172 -8.93 12.04 -34.16
C ALA A 172 -9.49 13.19 -33.28
N PHE A 173 -8.63 13.86 -32.52
CA PHE A 173 -9.03 14.96 -31.64
C PHE A 173 -9.28 16.25 -32.42
N LYS A 174 -10.38 16.92 -32.09
CA LYS A 174 -10.73 18.25 -32.57
C LYS A 174 -10.79 19.20 -31.39
N GLN A 175 -10.22 20.38 -31.55
CA GLN A 175 -10.33 21.45 -30.56
C GLN A 175 -11.79 21.92 -30.50
N VAL A 176 -12.31 22.06 -29.28
CA VAL A 176 -13.69 22.47 -29.02
C VAL A 176 -13.74 23.82 -28.32
N ASP A 177 -12.79 24.07 -27.43
CA ASP A 177 -12.80 25.25 -26.57
C ASP A 177 -11.37 25.66 -26.19
N GLU A 178 -11.19 26.94 -25.89
CA GLU A 178 -9.91 27.54 -25.49
C GLU A 178 -10.15 28.79 -24.64
N TRP A 179 -9.45 28.87 -23.51
CA TRP A 179 -9.49 30.04 -22.63
C TRP A 179 -8.12 30.36 -22.03
N SER A 180 -7.95 31.61 -21.59
CA SER A 180 -6.72 32.06 -20.93
C SER A 180 -6.52 31.37 -19.58
N ASN A 181 -5.28 31.02 -19.24
CA ASN A 181 -4.93 30.49 -17.93
C ASN A 181 -4.59 31.65 -16.98
N PRO A 182 -5.46 31.98 -16.00
CA PRO A 182 -5.24 33.11 -15.11
C PRO A 182 -4.05 32.91 -14.15
N LEU A 183 -3.61 31.68 -13.93
CA LEU A 183 -2.52 31.37 -12.99
C LEU A 183 -1.14 31.67 -13.56
N GLY A 184 -1.00 31.83 -14.88
CA GLY A 184 0.31 32.05 -15.52
C GLY A 184 1.26 30.84 -15.43
N VAL A 185 0.81 29.72 -14.85
CA VAL A 185 1.56 28.48 -14.64
C VAL A 185 0.66 27.27 -14.88
N VAL A 186 1.24 26.10 -15.16
CA VAL A 186 0.46 24.88 -15.38
C VAL A 186 -0.15 24.39 -14.06
N PRO A 187 -1.49 24.27 -13.95
CA PRO A 187 -2.20 23.90 -12.71
C PRO A 187 -2.13 22.40 -12.35
N ILE A 188 -1.18 21.65 -12.90
CA ILE A 188 -1.02 20.22 -12.66
C ILE A 188 0.32 19.97 -12.00
N VAL A 189 0.29 19.41 -10.80
CA VAL A 189 1.48 19.12 -10.00
C VAL A 189 1.72 17.60 -9.97
N PRO A 190 2.88 17.15 -10.46
CA PRO A 190 3.27 15.74 -10.41
C PRO A 190 3.85 15.34 -9.04
N VAL A 191 3.30 14.30 -8.43
CA VAL A 191 3.87 13.59 -7.27
C VAL A 191 4.54 12.32 -7.77
N VAL A 192 5.87 12.33 -7.83
CA VAL A 192 6.66 11.30 -8.53
C VAL A 192 7.49 10.50 -7.53
N ASN A 193 7.39 9.18 -7.63
CA ASN A 193 8.22 8.23 -6.92
C ASN A 193 9.52 7.97 -7.69
N SER A 194 10.42 8.96 -7.71
CA SER A 194 11.72 8.85 -8.39
C SER A 194 12.77 8.22 -7.48
N ASP A 195 13.59 7.32 -8.02
CA ASP A 195 14.78 6.79 -7.35
C ASP A 195 16.05 7.47 -7.90
N ARG A 196 16.16 7.57 -9.22
CA ARG A 196 17.29 8.18 -9.92
C ARG A 196 16.92 9.48 -10.62
N LEU A 197 17.93 10.30 -10.93
CA LEU A 197 17.77 11.61 -11.57
C LEU A 197 17.02 11.57 -12.91
N LEU A 198 17.11 10.46 -13.65
CA LEU A 198 16.47 10.28 -14.95
C LEU A 198 15.14 9.52 -14.88
N ASP A 199 14.67 9.17 -13.69
CA ASP A 199 13.36 8.54 -13.49
C ASP A 199 12.27 9.62 -13.48
N VAL A 200 12.13 10.32 -14.61
CA VAL A 200 11.27 11.51 -14.74
C VAL A 200 9.79 11.16 -14.48
N ASP A 201 9.36 9.98 -14.94
CA ASP A 201 8.01 9.43 -14.78
C ASP A 201 7.86 8.53 -13.53
N GLY A 202 8.94 8.41 -12.75
CA GLY A 202 9.01 7.59 -11.54
C GLY A 202 8.97 6.08 -11.76
N VAL A 203 9.23 5.38 -10.67
CA VAL A 203 9.39 3.92 -10.60
C VAL A 203 8.40 3.34 -9.59
N SER A 204 7.89 2.16 -9.92
CA SER A 204 6.98 1.44 -9.03
C SER A 204 7.74 0.76 -7.90
N GLU A 205 7.22 0.84 -6.67
CA GLU A 205 7.76 0.13 -5.51
C GLU A 205 7.73 -1.39 -5.65
N ILE A 206 6.85 -1.93 -6.51
CA ILE A 206 6.70 -3.37 -6.70
C ILE A 206 7.55 -3.91 -7.84
N TRP A 207 8.22 -3.04 -8.61
CA TRP A 207 8.93 -3.43 -9.83
C TRP A 207 9.96 -4.53 -9.57
N ASP A 208 10.81 -4.35 -8.57
CA ASP A 208 11.88 -5.30 -8.22
C ASP A 208 11.34 -6.53 -7.48
N LEU A 209 10.11 -6.48 -6.98
CA LEU A 209 9.45 -7.58 -6.28
C LEU A 209 8.75 -8.55 -7.22
N ILE A 210 8.44 -8.14 -8.45
CA ILE A 210 7.67 -8.94 -9.42
C ILE A 210 8.25 -10.36 -9.58
N PRO A 211 9.54 -10.55 -9.88
CA PRO A 211 10.08 -11.90 -10.11
C PRO A 211 10.01 -12.79 -8.87
N LEU A 212 10.18 -12.21 -7.67
CA LEU A 212 10.10 -12.94 -6.41
C LEU A 212 8.65 -13.31 -6.07
N CYS A 213 7.70 -12.41 -6.35
CA CYS A 213 6.28 -12.69 -6.17
C CYS A 213 5.80 -13.81 -7.11
N ASP A 214 6.28 -13.82 -8.35
CA ASP A 214 5.97 -14.90 -9.29
C ASP A 214 6.54 -16.24 -8.83
N LEU A 215 7.74 -16.24 -8.27
CA LEU A 215 8.37 -17.45 -7.73
C LEU A 215 7.62 -17.95 -6.48
N ALA A 216 7.23 -17.05 -5.58
CA ALA A 216 6.39 -17.39 -4.43
C ALA A 216 5.07 -18.01 -4.87
N ASN A 217 4.38 -17.42 -5.85
CA ASN A 217 3.12 -17.96 -6.36
C ASN A 217 3.30 -19.34 -7.00
N LYS A 218 4.40 -19.56 -7.75
CA LYS A 218 4.73 -20.89 -8.27
C LYS A 218 4.88 -21.90 -7.14
N LEU A 219 5.63 -21.57 -6.09
CA LEU A 219 5.83 -22.47 -4.95
C LEU A 219 4.50 -22.79 -4.24
N LEU A 220 3.59 -21.82 -4.12
CA LEU A 220 2.24 -22.07 -3.59
C LEU A 220 1.43 -23.00 -4.49
N CYS A 221 1.47 -22.79 -5.81
CA CYS A 221 0.79 -23.68 -6.76
C CYS A 221 1.30 -25.11 -6.67
N ASP A 222 2.63 -25.30 -6.70
CA ASP A 222 3.24 -26.62 -6.58
C ASP A 222 2.92 -27.28 -5.25
N MET A 223 2.91 -26.51 -4.16
CA MET A 223 2.52 -27.00 -2.84
C MET A 223 1.07 -27.48 -2.83
N ALA A 224 0.14 -26.71 -3.43
CA ALA A 224 -1.26 -27.09 -3.54
C ALA A 224 -1.43 -28.37 -4.40
N VAL A 225 -0.75 -28.47 -5.54
CA VAL A 225 -0.79 -29.69 -6.39
C VAL A 225 -0.19 -30.88 -5.65
N THR A 226 0.94 -30.69 -4.97
CA THR A 226 1.62 -31.77 -4.22
C THR A 226 0.75 -32.26 -3.06
N SER A 227 0.03 -31.36 -2.38
CA SER A 227 -0.90 -31.71 -1.31
C SER A 227 -1.98 -32.69 -1.77
N GLU A 228 -2.57 -32.44 -2.94
CA GLU A 228 -3.58 -33.34 -3.54
C GLU A 228 -2.99 -34.73 -3.85
N MET A 229 -1.79 -34.77 -4.44
CA MET A 229 -1.13 -36.03 -4.80
C MET A 229 -0.64 -36.82 -3.57
N THR A 230 -0.28 -36.12 -2.49
CA THR A 230 0.17 -36.73 -1.24
C THR A 230 -0.99 -37.40 -0.49
N GLY A 231 -2.20 -36.84 -0.58
CA GLY A 231 -3.41 -37.47 -0.05
C GLY A 231 -3.79 -38.77 -0.77
N MET A 232 -3.29 -38.98 -1.99
CA MET A 232 -3.57 -40.15 -2.83
C MET A 232 -2.28 -40.87 -3.24
N PRO A 233 -1.60 -41.56 -2.32
CA PRO A 233 -0.32 -42.16 -2.63
C PRO A 233 -0.45 -43.27 -3.67
N ARG A 234 0.48 -43.27 -4.63
CA ARG A 234 0.51 -44.29 -5.68
C ARG A 234 1.01 -45.61 -5.12
N ARG A 235 0.22 -46.66 -5.30
CA ARG A 235 0.54 -48.04 -4.90
C ARG A 235 1.03 -48.82 -6.10
N TRP A 236 1.91 -49.77 -5.86
CA TRP A 236 2.41 -50.68 -6.88
C TRP A 236 2.27 -52.12 -6.40
N ILE A 237 2.11 -53.02 -7.35
CA ILE A 237 1.94 -54.45 -7.10
C ILE A 237 2.79 -55.19 -8.13
N THR A 238 3.63 -56.11 -7.67
CA THR A 238 4.35 -57.05 -8.54
C THR A 238 3.81 -58.45 -8.34
N GLY A 239 3.80 -59.28 -9.39
CA GLY A 239 3.40 -60.69 -9.31
C GLY A 239 1.90 -60.95 -9.32
N MET A 240 1.08 -59.97 -9.71
CA MET A 240 -0.37 -60.13 -9.84
C MET A 240 -0.72 -60.85 -11.15
N THR A 241 -1.48 -61.94 -11.05
CA THR A 241 -2.08 -62.61 -12.20
C THR A 241 -3.38 -61.91 -12.58
N LEU A 242 -3.60 -61.65 -13.88
CA LEU A 242 -4.87 -61.09 -14.36
C LEU A 242 -6.02 -62.03 -13.96
N GLY A 243 -7.14 -61.46 -13.51
CA GLY A 243 -8.34 -62.26 -13.26
C GLY A 243 -8.92 -62.71 -14.60
N GLU A 244 -9.23 -63.99 -14.74
CA GLU A 244 -9.83 -64.50 -15.97
C GLU A 244 -11.35 -64.58 -15.81
N ARG A 245 -12.08 -63.85 -16.64
CA ARG A 245 -13.54 -64.00 -16.74
C ARG A 245 -13.86 -64.86 -17.95
N ILE A 246 -14.71 -65.87 -17.75
CA ILE A 246 -15.24 -66.68 -18.84
C ILE A 246 -16.28 -65.83 -19.59
N VAL A 247 -16.10 -65.66 -20.90
CA VAL A 247 -17.05 -64.93 -21.75
C VAL A 247 -18.31 -65.78 -21.89
N THR A 248 -19.45 -65.21 -21.50
CA THR A 248 -20.75 -65.89 -21.50
C THR A 248 -21.65 -65.28 -22.56
N ASN A 249 -22.36 -66.10 -23.33
CA ASN A 249 -23.38 -65.65 -24.28
C ASN A 249 -24.62 -65.09 -23.55
N ALA A 250 -25.51 -64.44 -24.29
CA ALA A 250 -26.74 -63.82 -23.77
C ALA A 250 -27.65 -64.77 -22.96
N ASP A 251 -27.50 -66.09 -23.15
CA ASP A 251 -28.28 -67.14 -22.47
C ASP A 251 -27.54 -67.78 -21.27
N GLY A 252 -26.40 -67.22 -20.84
CA GLY A 252 -25.67 -67.71 -19.66
C GLY A 252 -24.75 -68.91 -19.90
N THR A 253 -24.55 -69.35 -21.14
CA THR A 253 -23.62 -70.42 -21.52
C THR A 253 -22.24 -69.89 -21.93
N PRO A 254 -21.13 -70.52 -21.49
CA PRO A 254 -19.78 -70.05 -21.80
C PRO A 254 -19.42 -70.26 -23.27
N VAL A 255 -18.83 -69.25 -23.91
CA VAL A 255 -18.31 -69.34 -25.28
C VAL A 255 -17.09 -70.26 -25.27
N LEU A 256 -17.12 -71.34 -26.05
CA LEU A 256 -16.01 -72.30 -26.16
C LEU A 256 -15.12 -71.94 -27.36
N ASP A 257 -13.81 -72.12 -27.20
CA ASP A 257 -12.82 -72.00 -28.27
C ASP A 257 -12.84 -73.22 -29.21
N ALA A 258 -11.98 -73.22 -30.23
CA ALA A 258 -11.90 -74.29 -31.23
C ALA A 258 -11.52 -75.67 -30.64
N ASN A 259 -11.08 -75.73 -29.38
CA ASN A 259 -10.68 -76.95 -28.68
C ASN A 259 -11.69 -77.34 -27.57
N GLY A 260 -12.84 -76.67 -27.49
CA GLY A 260 -13.90 -76.97 -26.52
C GLY A 260 -13.63 -76.44 -25.11
N LEU A 261 -12.71 -75.49 -24.95
CA LEU A 261 -12.40 -74.84 -23.67
C LEU A 261 -13.04 -73.44 -23.62
N PRO A 262 -13.57 -73.00 -22.47
CA PRO A 262 -14.18 -71.68 -22.35
C PRO A 262 -13.18 -70.55 -22.65
N VAL A 263 -13.55 -69.64 -23.56
CA VAL A 263 -12.78 -68.45 -23.91
C VAL A 263 -12.69 -67.56 -22.67
N ARG A 264 -11.46 -67.35 -22.19
CA ARG A 264 -11.14 -66.55 -21.01
C ARG A 264 -10.62 -65.19 -21.45
N GLU A 265 -11.30 -64.13 -21.06
CA GLU A 265 -10.82 -62.77 -21.27
C GLU A 265 -10.05 -62.30 -20.03
N PRO A 266 -8.86 -61.70 -20.21
CA PRO A 266 -8.10 -61.12 -19.10
C PRO A 266 -8.80 -59.84 -18.62
N VAL A 267 -9.35 -59.87 -17.42
CA VAL A 267 -9.95 -58.72 -16.76
C VAL A 267 -8.96 -58.17 -15.75
N ASN A 268 -8.77 -56.84 -15.74
CA ASN A 268 -8.00 -56.19 -14.68
C ASN A 268 -8.66 -56.51 -13.33
N PRO A 269 -8.00 -57.25 -12.43
CA PRO A 269 -8.58 -57.63 -11.14
C PRO A 269 -8.72 -56.42 -10.20
N ILE A 270 -8.07 -55.30 -10.52
CA ILE A 270 -8.21 -54.02 -9.82
C ILE A 270 -9.38 -53.27 -10.47
N SER A 271 -10.48 -53.10 -9.75
CA SER A 271 -11.56 -52.19 -10.17
C SER A 271 -11.07 -50.75 -10.14
N GLU A 272 -11.56 -49.90 -11.05
CA GLU A 272 -11.28 -48.45 -11.06
C GLU A 272 -11.83 -47.70 -9.82
N ASP A 273 -12.56 -48.39 -8.95
CA ASP A 273 -13.04 -47.91 -7.66
C ASP A 273 -11.87 -47.61 -6.69
N THR A 274 -11.75 -46.36 -6.27
CA THR A 274 -10.68 -45.77 -5.43
C THR A 274 -10.43 -46.48 -4.09
N TYR A 275 -11.33 -47.37 -3.65
CA TYR A 275 -11.35 -47.93 -2.29
C TYR A 275 -11.17 -49.46 -2.19
N LYS A 276 -10.95 -50.19 -3.30
CA LYS A 276 -10.85 -51.67 -3.20
C LYS A 276 -9.42 -52.14 -2.94
N MET A 277 -9.31 -53.12 -2.03
CA MET A 277 -8.08 -53.83 -1.68
C MET A 277 -7.62 -54.64 -2.88
N ALA A 278 -6.34 -54.53 -3.24
CA ALA A 278 -5.78 -55.42 -4.24
C ALA A 278 -5.50 -56.79 -3.62
N VAL A 279 -5.99 -57.85 -4.26
CA VAL A 279 -5.83 -59.23 -3.81
C VAL A 279 -4.89 -59.92 -4.78
N ALA A 280 -3.82 -60.52 -4.28
CA ALA A 280 -2.91 -61.34 -5.08
C ALA A 280 -2.98 -62.80 -4.60
N ALA A 281 -3.04 -63.73 -5.55
CA ALA A 281 -3.12 -65.17 -5.28
C ALA A 281 -1.76 -65.84 -5.08
N SER A 282 -0.67 -65.20 -5.51
CA SER A 282 0.70 -65.72 -5.44
C SER A 282 1.39 -65.30 -4.14
N SER A 283 2.15 -66.21 -3.52
CA SER A 283 2.94 -65.93 -2.31
C SER A 283 4.11 -64.98 -2.57
N ASP A 284 4.53 -64.83 -3.83
CA ASP A 284 5.61 -63.94 -4.25
C ASP A 284 5.12 -62.52 -4.60
N ALA A 285 3.80 -62.27 -4.54
CA ALA A 285 3.27 -60.95 -4.81
C ALA A 285 3.72 -59.95 -3.74
N ARG A 286 4.27 -58.82 -4.19
CA ARG A 286 4.68 -57.73 -3.30
C ARG A 286 3.77 -56.54 -3.53
N PHE A 287 3.27 -56.03 -2.42
CA PHE A 287 2.54 -54.78 -2.36
C PHE A 287 3.47 -53.73 -1.80
N GLY A 288 3.49 -52.57 -2.45
CA GLY A 288 4.24 -51.44 -1.96
C GLY A 288 3.55 -50.15 -2.30
N GLN A 289 4.04 -49.09 -1.68
CA GLN A 289 3.66 -47.73 -1.97
C GLN A 289 4.91 -46.98 -2.40
N TRP A 290 4.76 -46.06 -3.35
CA TRP A 290 5.80 -45.09 -3.63
C TRP A 290 5.92 -44.15 -2.43
N GLU A 291 7.15 -43.73 -2.13
CA GLU A 291 7.34 -42.68 -1.13
C GLU A 291 6.55 -41.44 -1.56
N ALA A 292 5.75 -40.90 -0.64
CA ALA A 292 4.96 -39.71 -0.93
C ALA A 292 5.90 -38.50 -1.10
N ALA A 293 5.48 -37.55 -1.92
CA ALA A 293 6.24 -36.31 -2.08
C ALA A 293 6.29 -35.54 -0.75
N SER A 294 7.48 -35.12 -0.33
CA SER A 294 7.65 -34.29 0.87
C SER A 294 7.35 -32.82 0.60
N MET A 295 6.59 -32.18 1.48
CA MET A 295 6.28 -30.76 1.38
C MET A 295 7.34 -29.85 2.01
N ALA A 296 8.31 -30.42 2.77
CA ALA A 296 9.31 -29.67 3.52
C ALA A 296 10.25 -28.82 2.63
N GLY A 297 10.50 -29.28 1.40
CA GLY A 297 11.31 -28.53 0.43
C GLY A 297 10.64 -27.23 -0.02
N TYR A 298 9.31 -27.23 -0.17
CA TYR A 298 8.55 -26.04 -0.57
C TYR A 298 8.50 -25.00 0.55
N GLU A 299 8.33 -25.42 1.80
CA GLU A 299 8.38 -24.53 2.96
C GLU A 299 9.75 -23.83 3.06
N SER A 300 10.83 -24.61 2.94
CA SER A 300 12.19 -24.06 2.97
C SER A 300 12.44 -23.08 1.83
N GLY A 301 11.99 -23.40 0.61
CA GLY A 301 12.06 -22.49 -0.54
C GLY A 301 11.24 -21.22 -0.33
N MET A 302 10.01 -21.34 0.19
CA MET A 302 9.14 -20.20 0.49
C MET A 302 9.78 -19.25 1.50
N ARG A 303 10.40 -19.79 2.56
CA ARG A 303 11.11 -18.99 3.56
C ARG A 303 12.28 -18.21 2.96
N VAL A 304 13.02 -18.79 2.01
CA VAL A 304 14.11 -18.04 1.33
C VAL A 304 13.52 -16.91 0.48
N VAL A 305 12.45 -17.18 -0.28
CA VAL A 305 11.82 -16.16 -1.14
C VAL A 305 11.22 -15.03 -0.32
N MET A 306 10.50 -15.34 0.76
CA MET A 306 9.92 -14.33 1.66
C MET A 306 11.00 -13.48 2.34
N ALA A 307 12.16 -14.06 2.67
CA ALA A 307 13.27 -13.33 3.27
C ALA A 307 13.88 -12.34 2.30
N SER A 308 14.06 -12.74 1.04
CA SER A 308 14.48 -11.84 -0.04
C SER A 308 13.47 -10.73 -0.29
N ILE A 309 12.17 -11.03 -0.28
CA ILE A 309 11.10 -10.04 -0.39
C ILE A 309 11.18 -9.02 0.75
N GLY A 310 11.29 -9.49 2.01
CA GLY A 310 11.42 -8.61 3.18
C GLY A 310 12.63 -7.68 3.09
N ALA A 311 13.78 -8.22 2.65
CA ALA A 311 15.01 -7.44 2.48
C ALA A 311 14.90 -6.35 1.42
N ILE A 312 14.25 -6.62 0.28
CA ILE A 312 14.12 -5.65 -0.83
C ILE A 312 13.01 -4.62 -0.55
N SER A 313 11.89 -5.07 0.00
CA SER A 313 10.71 -4.21 0.23
C SER A 313 10.81 -3.35 1.48
N SER A 314 11.76 -3.66 2.38
CA SER A 314 11.83 -3.17 3.76
C SER A 314 10.59 -3.54 4.61
N LEU A 315 9.82 -4.55 4.21
CA LEU A 315 8.69 -5.02 5.01
C LEU A 315 9.16 -5.68 6.31
N PRO A 316 8.55 -5.34 7.46
CA PRO A 316 8.88 -5.98 8.73
C PRO A 316 8.69 -7.51 8.67
N PRO A 317 9.58 -8.31 9.29
CA PRO A 317 9.49 -9.77 9.29
C PRO A 317 8.15 -10.31 9.81
N ALA A 318 7.51 -9.59 10.73
CA ALA A 318 6.20 -9.92 11.28
C ALA A 318 5.09 -9.90 10.20
N TYR A 319 5.19 -9.07 9.17
CA TYR A 319 4.17 -8.97 8.11
C TYR A 319 4.22 -10.19 7.18
N LEU A 320 5.40 -10.80 7.05
CA LEU A 320 5.65 -11.95 6.18
C LEU A 320 5.70 -13.27 6.97
N ASN A 321 5.35 -13.24 8.26
CA ASN A 321 5.38 -14.39 9.18
C ASN A 321 6.73 -15.14 9.18
N MET A 322 7.84 -14.40 9.11
CA MET A 322 9.19 -14.99 8.98
C MET A 322 9.81 -15.41 10.31
N THR A 323 9.27 -14.94 11.42
CA THR A 323 9.83 -15.12 12.77
C THR A 323 8.89 -15.91 13.65
N ASN A 324 9.37 -17.04 14.18
CA ASN A 324 8.65 -17.84 15.18
C ASN A 324 8.68 -17.23 16.60
N SER A 325 9.47 -16.17 16.80
CA SER A 325 9.56 -15.43 18.06
C SER A 325 8.77 -14.14 17.97
N GLN A 326 7.73 -14.01 18.79
CA GLN A 326 7.01 -12.75 18.97
C GLN A 326 7.96 -11.69 19.52
N PRO A 327 7.93 -10.44 19.03
CA PRO A 327 8.78 -9.37 19.56
C PRO A 327 8.53 -9.19 21.06
N THR A 328 9.61 -9.22 21.85
CA THR A 328 9.56 -9.26 23.32
C THR A 328 9.44 -7.87 23.97
N SER A 329 9.52 -6.78 23.19
CA SER A 329 9.40 -5.41 23.67
C SER A 329 9.01 -4.43 22.55
N ALA A 330 8.55 -3.23 22.92
CA ALA A 330 8.26 -2.16 21.96
C ALA A 330 9.51 -1.72 21.17
N ASP A 331 10.69 -1.72 21.80
CA ASP A 331 11.94 -1.36 21.12
C ASP A 331 12.35 -2.42 20.08
N ALA A 332 12.06 -3.70 20.34
CA ALA A 332 12.25 -4.76 19.35
C ALA A 332 11.32 -4.60 18.14
N VAL A 333 10.07 -4.16 18.35
CA VAL A 333 9.14 -3.83 17.24
C VAL A 333 9.69 -2.67 16.42
N ARG A 334 10.15 -1.59 17.07
CA ARG A 334 10.75 -0.44 16.36
C ARG A 334 11.99 -0.81 15.58
N ALA A 335 12.87 -1.64 16.15
CA ALA A 335 14.05 -2.10 15.45
C ALA A 335 13.69 -2.87 14.17
N GLN A 336 12.59 -3.64 14.19
CA GLN A 336 12.09 -4.35 13.00
C GLN A 336 11.41 -3.42 11.98
N GLU A 337 10.77 -2.34 12.43
CA GLU A 337 10.12 -1.36 11.54
C GLU A 337 11.06 -0.25 11.04
N SER A 338 12.24 -0.09 11.63
CA SER A 338 13.14 1.03 11.36
C SER A 338 13.46 1.23 9.87
N SER A 339 13.71 0.15 9.12
CA SER A 339 13.96 0.24 7.67
C SER A 339 12.73 0.70 6.88
N LEU A 340 11.53 0.34 7.32
CA LEU A 340 10.28 0.81 6.71
C LEU A 340 10.06 2.29 7.03
N THR A 341 10.28 2.70 8.29
CA THR A 341 10.17 4.09 8.72
C THR A 341 11.12 4.99 7.92
N ALA A 342 12.40 4.65 7.84
CA ALA A 342 13.38 5.42 7.08
C ALA A 342 12.99 5.51 5.58
N LYS A 343 12.42 4.44 5.02
CA LYS A 343 11.91 4.44 3.65
C LYS A 343 10.73 5.39 3.47
N VAL A 344 9.79 5.42 4.42
CA VAL A 344 8.64 6.34 4.40
C VAL A 344 9.11 7.80 4.50
N GLU A 345 10.00 8.12 5.44
CA GLU A 345 10.57 9.48 5.58
C GLU A 345 11.27 9.95 4.29
N ALA A 346 11.97 9.04 3.59
CA ALA A 346 12.54 9.36 2.28
C ALA A 346 11.47 9.67 1.22
N LYS A 347 10.30 9.01 1.27
CA LYS A 347 9.16 9.31 0.38
C LYS A 347 8.47 10.62 0.74
N GLU A 348 8.38 10.97 2.02
CA GLU A 348 7.88 12.27 2.48
C GLU A 348 8.71 13.42 1.90
N LEU A 349 10.04 13.29 1.91
CA LEU A 349 10.96 14.24 1.29
C LEU A 349 10.76 14.32 -0.23
N ALA A 350 10.52 13.19 -0.90
CA ALA A 350 10.30 13.16 -2.35
C ALA A 350 8.94 13.77 -2.76
N PHE A 351 7.89 13.52 -1.98
CA PHE A 351 6.53 13.98 -2.30
C PHE A 351 6.25 15.39 -1.80
N GLY A 352 6.97 15.85 -0.77
CA GLY A 352 6.74 17.13 -0.11
C GLY A 352 6.74 18.33 -1.06
N PRO A 353 7.77 18.53 -1.92
CA PRO A 353 7.80 19.65 -2.85
C PRO A 353 6.58 19.73 -3.78
N GLY A 354 6.03 18.58 -4.19
CA GLY A 354 4.81 18.54 -4.98
C GLY A 354 3.59 19.03 -4.19
N LEU A 355 3.45 18.61 -2.94
CA LEU A 355 2.35 19.07 -2.08
C LEU A 355 2.49 20.56 -1.71
N GLU A 356 3.71 21.04 -1.51
CA GLU A 356 4.00 22.46 -1.28
C GLU A 356 3.60 23.31 -2.48
N GLN A 357 3.87 22.85 -3.70
CA GLN A 357 3.41 23.52 -4.92
C GLN A 357 1.88 23.49 -5.06
N VAL A 358 1.22 22.38 -4.67
CA VAL A 358 -0.25 22.34 -4.60
C VAL A 358 -0.79 23.40 -3.64
N ALA A 359 -0.19 23.53 -2.46
CA ALA A 359 -0.59 24.55 -1.49
C ALA A 359 -0.39 25.98 -2.02
N ALA A 360 0.73 26.24 -2.71
CA ALA A 360 0.97 27.51 -3.38
C ALA A 360 -0.08 27.84 -4.45
N LEU A 361 -0.50 26.86 -5.26
CA LEU A 361 -1.56 27.03 -6.26
C LEU A 361 -2.93 27.29 -5.63
N VAL A 362 -3.23 26.63 -4.52
CA VAL A 362 -4.49 26.85 -3.78
C VAL A 362 -4.56 28.29 -3.27
N VAL A 363 -3.49 28.78 -2.64
CA VAL A 363 -3.38 30.17 -2.17
C VAL A 363 -3.45 31.16 -3.33
N ALA A 364 -2.81 30.86 -4.46
CA ALA A 364 -2.86 31.71 -5.65
C ALA A 364 -4.29 31.88 -6.19
N ILE A 365 -5.09 30.81 -6.22
CA ILE A 365 -6.50 30.89 -6.63
C ILE A 365 -7.33 31.68 -5.60
N ARG A 366 -7.14 31.41 -4.31
CA ARG A 366 -7.92 32.03 -3.23
C ARG A 366 -7.65 33.53 -3.11
N ASP A 367 -6.38 33.92 -3.09
CA ASP A 367 -5.94 35.27 -2.75
C ASP A 367 -5.57 36.11 -3.99
N GLY A 368 -5.56 35.51 -5.18
CA GLY A 368 -5.24 36.19 -6.45
C GLY A 368 -3.78 36.64 -6.55
N VAL A 369 -2.87 35.90 -5.90
CA VAL A 369 -1.43 36.18 -5.87
C VAL A 369 -0.65 35.28 -6.82
N ASP A 370 0.57 35.69 -7.19
CA ASP A 370 1.47 34.84 -7.98
C ASP A 370 1.86 33.58 -7.16
N PRO A 371 1.64 32.35 -7.68
CA PRO A 371 2.06 31.13 -7.00
C PRO A 371 3.53 31.12 -6.59
N ALA A 372 4.42 31.75 -7.36
CA ALA A 372 5.85 31.80 -7.06
C ALA A 372 6.19 32.65 -5.81
N SER A 373 5.27 33.51 -5.38
CA SER A 373 5.43 34.33 -4.17
C SER A 373 5.05 33.59 -2.88
N VAL A 374 4.36 32.44 -3.00
CA VAL A 374 3.85 31.67 -1.87
C VAL A 374 4.87 30.61 -1.46
N THR A 375 5.33 30.67 -0.21
CA THR A 375 6.19 29.64 0.36
C THR A 375 5.39 28.81 1.36
N ALA A 376 5.11 27.56 0.99
CA ALA A 376 4.49 26.57 1.84
C ALA A 376 5.51 25.47 2.18
N ARG A 377 5.41 24.89 3.38
CA ARG A 377 6.16 23.70 3.75
C ARG A 377 5.22 22.63 4.28
N VAL A 378 5.30 21.42 3.77
CA VAL A 378 4.45 20.34 4.27
C VAL A 378 4.97 19.82 5.61
N THR A 379 4.06 19.59 6.55
CA THR A 379 4.34 18.94 7.83
C THR A 379 3.69 17.57 7.82
N TRP A 380 4.51 16.53 8.01
CA TRP A 380 4.10 15.13 7.99
C TRP A 380 3.85 14.61 9.41
N ALA A 381 2.96 13.63 9.52
CA ALA A 381 2.86 12.83 10.73
C ALA A 381 4.06 11.89 10.82
N ASP A 382 4.43 11.54 12.04
CA ASP A 382 5.50 10.57 12.27
C ASP A 382 5.17 9.20 11.68
N ALA A 383 6.09 8.68 10.87
CA ALA A 383 5.97 7.41 10.18
C ALA A 383 6.14 6.19 11.10
N ALA A 384 6.73 6.35 12.28
CA ALA A 384 6.96 5.26 13.22
C ALA A 384 5.69 4.89 14.02
N SER A 385 5.53 3.61 14.34
CA SER A 385 4.50 3.19 15.30
C SER A 385 4.88 3.67 16.72
N ARG A 386 4.05 4.56 17.27
CA ARG A 386 4.30 5.13 18.60
C ARG A 386 3.74 4.26 19.72
N SER A 387 4.46 4.22 20.84
CA SER A 387 3.91 3.81 22.12
C SER A 387 3.56 5.07 22.89
N VAL A 388 2.27 5.31 23.10
CA VAL A 388 1.74 6.47 23.85
C VAL A 388 2.40 6.59 25.23
N ALA A 389 2.73 5.46 25.87
CA ALA A 389 3.36 5.44 27.19
C ALA A 389 4.80 5.98 27.19
N GLN A 390 5.60 5.65 26.17
CA GLN A 390 6.99 6.12 26.10
C GLN A 390 7.08 7.58 25.66
N GLU A 391 6.17 8.03 24.78
CA GLU A 391 6.10 9.44 24.41
C GLU A 391 5.67 10.30 25.59
N ALA A 392 4.68 9.86 26.37
CA ALA A 392 4.29 10.54 27.61
C ALA A 392 5.43 10.59 28.63
N ASP A 393 6.16 9.50 28.82
CA ASP A 393 7.33 9.48 29.71
C ASP A 393 8.44 10.43 29.22
N ALA A 394 8.76 10.42 27.92
CA ALA A 394 9.76 11.33 27.34
C ALA A 394 9.32 12.80 27.41
N ALA A 395 8.05 13.08 27.13
CA ALA A 395 7.46 14.42 27.18
C ALA A 395 7.45 14.96 28.61
N VAL A 396 7.09 14.14 29.60
CA VAL A 396 7.17 14.47 31.02
C VAL A 396 8.61 14.75 31.43
N LYS A 397 9.58 13.91 31.03
CA LYS A 397 11.00 14.13 31.34
C LYS A 397 11.55 15.43 30.75
N LEU A 398 11.23 15.75 29.50
CA LEU A 398 11.66 16.99 28.85
C LEU A 398 11.01 18.24 29.45
N PHE A 399 9.75 18.13 29.89
CA PHE A 399 9.07 19.19 30.64
C PHE A 399 9.70 19.39 32.02
N GLN A 400 9.93 18.31 32.76
CA GLN A 400 10.59 18.33 34.07
C GLN A 400 12.03 18.87 33.99
N ALA A 401 12.74 18.59 32.90
CA ALA A 401 14.07 19.12 32.62
C ALA A 401 14.07 20.60 32.18
N GLY A 402 12.90 21.23 31.99
CA GLY A 402 12.77 22.62 31.57
C GLY A 402 13.11 22.87 30.09
N VAL A 403 13.26 21.82 29.28
CA VAL A 403 13.60 21.92 27.85
C VAL A 403 12.37 22.29 27.02
N LEU A 404 11.19 21.81 27.40
CA LEU A 404 9.93 22.10 26.73
C LEU A 404 8.97 22.88 27.64
N ALA A 405 8.27 23.85 27.04
CA ALA A 405 7.14 24.51 27.68
C ALA A 405 5.92 23.56 27.72
N CYS A 406 5.03 23.74 28.70
CA CYS A 406 3.86 22.87 28.88
C CYS A 406 2.99 22.75 27.62
N SER A 407 2.73 23.86 26.92
CA SER A 407 1.95 23.85 25.68
C SER A 407 2.63 23.06 24.56
N THR A 408 3.97 23.10 24.49
CA THR A 408 4.73 22.34 23.51
C THR A 408 4.71 20.84 23.84
N THR A 409 4.74 20.49 25.13
CA THR A 409 4.58 19.11 25.61
C THR A 409 3.20 18.57 25.29
N GLN A 410 2.14 19.36 25.52
CA GLN A 410 0.76 19.00 25.19
C GLN A 410 0.53 18.81 23.69
N ARG A 411 1.11 19.69 22.88
CA ARG A 411 1.07 19.56 21.42
C ARG A 411 1.78 18.28 20.95
N ARG A 412 2.92 17.92 21.56
CA ARG A 412 3.59 16.64 21.26
C ARG A 412 2.73 15.42 21.62
N LEU A 413 1.94 15.52 22.67
CA LEU A 413 0.98 14.48 23.07
C LEU A 413 -0.27 14.43 22.17
N GLY A 414 -0.36 15.27 21.14
CA GLY A 414 -1.44 15.26 20.16
C GLY A 414 -2.66 16.10 20.54
N MET A 415 -2.57 16.96 21.55
CA MET A 415 -3.64 17.92 21.85
C MET A 415 -3.73 18.98 20.74
N SER A 416 -4.94 19.32 20.32
CA SER A 416 -5.19 20.40 19.36
C SER A 416 -4.88 21.77 19.98
N ASP A 417 -4.70 22.80 19.15
CA ASP A 417 -4.45 24.15 19.66
C ASP A 417 -5.64 24.68 20.48
N ASP A 418 -6.87 24.26 20.16
CA ASP A 418 -8.09 24.57 20.94
C ASP A 418 -8.09 23.86 22.31
N GLU A 419 -7.70 22.58 22.35
CA GLU A 419 -7.58 21.82 23.61
C GLU A 419 -6.48 22.39 24.50
N ILE A 420 -5.35 22.81 23.92
CA ILE A 420 -4.26 23.47 24.64
C ILE A 420 -4.73 24.84 25.18
N ALA A 421 -5.52 25.59 24.40
CA ALA A 421 -6.10 26.85 24.86
C ALA A 421 -7.09 26.63 26.01
N ALA A 422 -7.92 25.58 25.93
CA ALA A 422 -8.85 25.19 26.97
C ALA A 422 -8.14 24.73 28.26
N ASP A 423 -7.11 23.88 28.17
CA ASP A 423 -6.31 23.45 29.33
C ASP A 423 -5.58 24.63 29.98
N ARG A 424 -5.02 25.54 29.17
CA ARG A 424 -4.41 26.77 29.68
C ARG A 424 -5.43 27.65 30.40
N ALA A 425 -6.66 27.74 29.90
CA ALA A 425 -7.74 28.48 30.55
C ALA A 425 -8.15 27.80 31.88
N ALA A 426 -8.30 26.48 31.90
CA ALA A 426 -8.60 25.70 33.09
C ALA A 426 -7.53 25.86 34.17
N ARG A 427 -6.23 25.75 33.83
CA ARG A 427 -5.13 25.97 34.77
C ARG A 427 -5.08 27.38 35.35
N ARG A 428 -5.42 28.40 34.55
CA ARG A 428 -5.51 29.78 35.06
C ARG A 428 -6.65 29.91 36.06
N ALA A 429 -7.81 29.29 35.78
CA ALA A 429 -8.93 29.27 36.70
C ALA A 429 -8.57 28.56 38.01
N GLU A 430 -7.97 27.38 37.95
CA GLU A 430 -7.50 26.63 39.13
C GLU A 430 -6.46 27.41 39.95
N ALA A 431 -5.52 28.10 39.29
CA ALA A 431 -4.54 28.94 39.98
C ALA A 431 -5.17 30.15 40.68
N LEU A 432 -6.20 30.76 40.06
CA LEU A 432 -6.96 31.86 40.66
C LEU A 432 -7.79 31.37 41.85
N ASP A 433 -8.41 30.19 41.76
CA ASP A 433 -9.17 29.60 42.87
C ASP A 433 -8.25 29.27 44.07
N ALA A 434 -7.06 28.72 43.81
CA ALA A 434 -6.07 28.44 44.85
C ALA A 434 -5.57 29.73 45.56
N GLN A 435 -5.40 30.83 44.81
CA GLN A 435 -5.05 32.13 45.39
C GLN A 435 -6.24 32.78 46.13
N GLY A 436 -7.47 32.58 45.64
CA GLY A 436 -8.71 33.06 46.28
C GLY A 436 -8.95 32.42 47.64
N VAL A 437 -8.63 31.13 47.82
CA VAL A 437 -8.69 30.45 49.12
C VAL A 437 -7.67 31.02 50.12
N THR A 438 -6.49 31.43 49.65
CA THR A 438 -5.43 32.03 50.51
C THR A 438 -5.82 33.42 51.04
N LEU A 439 -6.66 34.18 50.31
CA LEU A 439 -7.16 35.49 50.77
C LEU A 439 -8.34 35.38 51.76
N LEU A 440 -9.04 34.24 51.79
CA LEU A 440 -10.20 33.98 52.66
C LEU A 440 -9.84 33.30 53.99
N THR A 441 -8.62 32.79 54.14
CA THR A 441 -8.10 32.34 55.44
C THR A 441 -7.49 33.52 56.20
N PRO A 442 -8.11 34.03 57.29
CA PRO A 442 -7.49 35.06 58.09
C PRO A 442 -6.22 34.51 58.75
N LYS A 443 -5.11 35.21 58.55
CA LYS A 443 -3.85 35.03 59.28
C LYS A 443 -4.16 34.90 60.79
N PRO A 444 -3.69 33.85 61.50
CA PRO A 444 -3.89 33.78 62.94
C PRO A 444 -3.23 35.01 63.58
N ALA A 445 -3.99 35.75 64.39
CA ALA A 445 -3.50 36.92 65.09
C ALA A 445 -2.38 36.53 66.06
N ASP A 446 -1.25 37.23 65.98
CA ASP A 446 -0.16 37.12 66.96
C ASP A 446 -0.72 37.46 68.37
N PRO A 447 -0.45 36.63 69.39
CA PRO A 447 -0.93 36.92 70.74
C PRO A 447 -0.22 38.15 71.31
N ALA A 448 -1.01 39.18 71.61
CA ALA A 448 -0.55 40.40 72.26
C ALA A 448 0.08 40.10 73.62
N THR A 449 1.27 40.66 73.82
CA THR A 449 2.08 40.57 75.03
C THR A 449 1.40 41.30 76.20
N ALA A 450 1.24 40.62 77.34
CA ALA A 450 0.98 41.25 78.63
C ALA A 450 2.09 40.84 79.63
N PRO A 451 2.46 41.73 80.57
CA PRO A 451 3.85 41.88 81.00
C PRO A 451 4.25 41.06 82.24
N ALA A 452 5.56 41.05 82.45
CA ALA A 452 6.34 40.24 83.39
C ALA A 452 5.97 40.35 84.87
N SER A 453 6.30 39.30 85.61
CA SER A 453 6.65 39.33 87.04
C SER A 453 7.68 38.23 87.34
N PRO A 454 8.54 38.42 88.36
CA PRO A 454 9.97 38.18 88.22
C PRO A 454 10.48 36.88 88.83
N GLU A 455 11.60 36.43 88.25
CA GLU A 455 12.79 35.82 88.86
C GLU A 455 12.64 35.03 90.18
N THR A 456 13.01 33.74 90.14
CA THR A 456 13.71 33.10 91.26
C THR A 456 14.59 31.93 90.77
N ALA A 457 15.88 32.22 90.80
CA ALA A 457 17.07 31.41 91.00
C ALA A 457 16.99 29.89 91.30
N ALA A 458 18.12 29.27 90.90
CA ALA A 458 18.83 28.13 91.50
C ALA A 458 18.33 26.72 91.12
N ALA A 459 19.05 26.00 90.26
CA ALA A 459 20.32 25.30 90.51
C ALA A 459 20.14 23.95 91.21
N ALA A 460 20.26 22.87 90.44
CA ALA A 460 21.12 21.71 90.68
C ALA A 460 21.03 20.79 89.44
#